data_AF-A0A5J4PNY5-F1
#
_entry.id   AF-A0A5J4PNY5-F1
#
_cell.length_a   1.000
_cell.length_b   1.000
_cell.length_c   1.000
_cell.angle_alpha   90.00
_cell.angle_beta   90.00
_cell.angle_gamma   90.00
#
_symmetry.space_group_name_H-M   'P 1'
#
loop_
_entity.id
_entity.type
_entity.pdbx_description
1 polymer ?
#
loop_
_entity_poly.entity_id
_entity_poly.type
_entity_poly.pdbx_seq_one_letter_code
_entity_poly.pdbx_strand_id
1 'polypeptide(L)'
;MNIDFPPPSGGIYNNAGSSRQLVNYMEHEDMERIERGLFAEGFFNLAHDGIYKAEVIQKMDTKIGQLMKSDAKFYAIHVSPSAKELTMMGNTEKEQSDAIKRYIREVFIPAYAKNFNKGLNANDILFYGKIHFSRERSEKASFMHCHLIVSRKDQSGKKKLSPVTNHRNTTKGAIKGGFDRKTLFQQAESGFDKLFGYGRDIRETFDYCNTMKNGSIPEKLRM
;
A
#
# COMPACT_ATOMS: atom_id res chain seq x y z
N MET A 1 6.91 5.19 8.64
CA MET A 1 5.90 4.32 8.01
C MET A 1 6.61 3.39 7.06
N ASN A 2 6.52 2.07 7.21
CA ASN A 2 7.15 1.14 6.28
C ASN A 2 6.18 0.81 5.13
N ILE A 3 6.62 1.01 3.89
CA ILE A 3 5.82 0.71 2.69
C ILE A 3 6.69 -0.12 1.75
N ASP A 4 6.17 -1.27 1.34
CA ASP A 4 6.87 -2.18 0.44
C ASP A 4 6.02 -2.54 -0.79
N PHE A 5 6.71 -2.83 -1.90
CA PHE A 5 6.11 -3.32 -3.14
C PHE A 5 6.71 -4.70 -3.43
N PRO A 6 6.05 -5.78 -2.98
CA PRO A 6 6.54 -7.13 -3.22
C PRO A 6 6.80 -7.36 -4.71
N PRO A 7 7.97 -7.92 -5.08
CA PRO A 7 8.25 -8.20 -6.47
C PRO A 7 7.29 -9.26 -7.01
N PRO A 8 6.87 -9.16 -8.29
CA PRO A 8 6.10 -10.23 -8.93
C PRO A 8 6.85 -11.57 -8.84
N SER A 9 6.13 -12.62 -8.48
CA SER A 9 6.69 -13.98 -8.37
C SER A 9 5.77 -15.00 -9.03
N GLY A 10 6.21 -16.25 -9.18
CA GLY A 10 5.34 -17.35 -9.64
C GLY A 10 4.30 -17.81 -8.60
N GLY A 11 4.37 -17.30 -7.36
CA GLY A 11 3.53 -17.68 -6.23
C GLY A 11 2.47 -16.63 -5.90
N ILE A 12 2.31 -16.32 -4.61
CA ILE A 12 1.25 -15.44 -4.07
C ILE A 12 1.16 -14.08 -4.79
N TYR A 13 2.31 -13.53 -5.16
CA TYR A 13 2.40 -12.22 -5.82
C TYR A 13 2.43 -12.29 -7.36
N ASN A 14 2.01 -13.41 -7.95
CA ASN A 14 1.85 -13.50 -9.40
C ASN A 14 0.76 -12.54 -9.86
N ASN A 15 1.17 -11.50 -10.58
CA ASN A 15 0.28 -10.46 -11.04
C ASN A 15 -0.04 -10.52 -12.53
N ALA A 16 0.45 -11.51 -13.28
CA ALA A 16 0.08 -11.65 -14.70
C ALA A 16 -1.28 -12.33 -14.88
N GLY A 17 -1.72 -13.09 -13.88
CA GLY A 17 -2.98 -13.84 -13.86
C GLY A 17 -4.08 -13.21 -13.01
N SER A 18 -4.98 -14.08 -12.51
CA SER A 18 -6.08 -13.71 -11.61
C SER A 18 -5.55 -13.24 -10.25
N SER A 19 -6.22 -12.26 -9.66
CA SER A 19 -5.99 -11.77 -8.30
C SER A 19 -6.36 -12.78 -7.21
N ARG A 20 -7.07 -13.86 -7.56
CA ARG A 20 -7.57 -14.88 -6.62
C ARG A 20 -6.52 -15.40 -5.66
N GLN A 21 -5.30 -15.64 -6.13
CA GLN A 21 -4.24 -16.18 -5.27
C GLN A 21 -3.85 -15.20 -4.16
N LEU A 22 -3.61 -13.93 -4.52
CA LEU A 22 -3.28 -12.88 -3.55
C LEU A 22 -4.45 -12.60 -2.61
N VAL A 23 -5.67 -12.47 -3.15
CA VAL A 23 -6.86 -12.17 -2.31
C VAL A 23 -7.18 -13.32 -1.36
N ASN A 24 -7.00 -14.58 -1.79
CA ASN A 24 -7.10 -15.72 -0.88
C ASN A 24 -6.05 -15.65 0.22
N TYR A 25 -4.79 -15.40 -0.12
CA TYR A 25 -3.72 -15.26 0.86
C TYR A 25 -4.03 -14.17 1.90
N MET A 26 -4.46 -12.99 1.44
CA MET A 26 -4.92 -11.90 2.31
C MET A 26 -6.11 -12.32 3.18
N GLU A 27 -6.94 -13.29 2.81
CA GLU A 27 -8.02 -13.77 3.71
C GLU A 27 -7.52 -14.81 4.72
N HIS A 28 -6.56 -15.64 4.31
CA HIS A 28 -6.04 -16.74 5.12
C HIS A 28 -5.30 -16.27 6.37
N GLU A 29 -4.68 -15.08 6.33
CA GLU A 29 -3.97 -14.51 7.48
C GLU A 29 -4.89 -14.23 8.69
N ASP A 30 -6.20 -14.11 8.50
CA ASP A 30 -7.15 -13.88 9.58
C ASP A 30 -7.78 -15.16 10.14
N MET A 31 -7.56 -16.33 9.51
CA MET A 31 -8.26 -17.56 9.90
C MET A 31 -8.00 -17.96 11.35
N GLU A 32 -6.76 -17.84 11.83
CA GLU A 32 -6.43 -18.14 13.24
C GLU A 32 -7.18 -17.21 14.23
N ARG A 33 -7.43 -15.95 13.84
CA ARG A 33 -8.19 -15.00 14.66
C ARG A 33 -9.67 -15.34 14.66
N ILE A 34 -10.22 -15.64 13.49
CA ILE A 34 -11.63 -16.04 13.31
C ILE A 34 -11.93 -17.33 14.10
N GLU A 35 -11.05 -18.34 14.01
CA GLU A 35 -11.18 -19.59 14.76
C GLU A 35 -11.23 -19.38 16.29
N ARG A 36 -10.54 -18.35 16.78
CA ARG A 36 -10.54 -17.96 18.20
C ARG A 36 -11.65 -16.97 18.58
N GLY A 37 -12.56 -16.64 17.66
CA GLY A 37 -13.61 -15.65 17.88
C GLY A 37 -13.09 -14.22 18.06
N LEU A 38 -11.87 -13.94 17.61
CA LEU A 38 -11.25 -12.63 17.70
C LEU A 38 -11.66 -11.74 16.52
N PHE A 39 -11.61 -10.44 16.74
CA PHE A 39 -11.87 -9.44 15.71
C PHE A 39 -10.94 -9.61 14.51
N ALA A 40 -11.52 -9.62 13.31
CA ALA A 40 -10.85 -9.61 12.02
C ALA A 40 -11.56 -8.62 11.09
N GLU A 41 -10.80 -7.96 10.23
CA GLU A 41 -11.32 -6.93 9.33
C GLU A 41 -11.72 -7.51 7.97
N GLY A 42 -12.81 -6.98 7.41
CA GLY A 42 -13.17 -7.23 6.02
C GLY A 42 -12.23 -6.51 5.06
N PHE A 43 -12.37 -6.77 3.76
CA PHE A 43 -11.73 -5.90 2.78
C PHE A 43 -12.38 -4.51 2.81
N PHE A 44 -11.62 -3.49 2.44
CA PHE A 44 -12.12 -2.12 2.31
C PHE A 44 -11.59 -1.48 1.03
N ASN A 45 -12.21 -0.40 0.60
CA ASN A 45 -11.71 0.46 -0.48
C ASN A 45 -11.83 1.93 -0.08
N LEU A 46 -11.80 2.85 -1.05
CA LEU A 46 -11.88 4.28 -0.77
C LEU A 46 -13.13 4.69 0.02
N ALA A 47 -14.26 4.04 -0.22
CA ALA A 47 -15.57 4.48 0.29
C ALA A 47 -16.28 3.45 1.20
N HIS A 48 -15.96 2.16 1.07
CA HIS A 48 -16.69 1.08 1.74
C HIS A 48 -15.76 0.18 2.54
N ASP A 49 -16.29 -0.36 3.63
CA ASP A 49 -15.72 -1.41 4.47
C ASP A 49 -16.51 -2.71 4.28
N GLY A 50 -16.00 -3.83 4.82
CA GLY A 50 -16.76 -5.10 4.86
C GLY A 50 -16.97 -5.75 3.49
N ILE A 51 -16.10 -5.48 2.52
CA ILE A 51 -16.20 -5.98 1.16
C ILE A 51 -15.83 -7.47 1.14
N TYR A 52 -16.65 -8.28 0.47
CA TYR A 52 -16.40 -9.71 0.34
C TYR A 52 -15.29 -10.00 -0.66
N LYS A 53 -14.47 -11.04 -0.36
CA LYS A 53 -13.42 -11.55 -1.24
C LYS A 53 -13.89 -11.76 -2.68
N ALA A 54 -15.07 -12.36 -2.87
CA ALA A 54 -15.58 -12.68 -4.20
C ALA A 54 -15.76 -11.42 -5.06
N GLU A 55 -16.20 -10.31 -4.45
CA GLU A 55 -16.32 -9.02 -5.12
C GLU A 55 -14.95 -8.47 -5.51
N VAL A 56 -13.98 -8.52 -4.59
CA VAL A 56 -12.60 -8.07 -4.85
C VAL A 56 -12.03 -8.78 -6.07
N ILE A 57 -12.10 -10.12 -6.10
CA ILE A 57 -11.59 -10.94 -7.20
C ILE A 57 -12.29 -10.57 -8.51
N GLN A 58 -13.63 -10.49 -8.51
CA GLN A 58 -14.40 -10.16 -9.70
C GLN A 58 -14.03 -8.78 -10.25
N LYS A 59 -13.98 -7.76 -9.39
CA LYS A 59 -13.69 -6.37 -9.80
C LYS A 59 -12.26 -6.21 -10.29
N MET A 60 -11.30 -6.86 -9.66
CA MET A 60 -9.89 -6.82 -10.07
C MET A 60 -9.67 -7.55 -11.40
N ASP A 61 -10.23 -8.76 -11.55
CA ASP A 61 -9.98 -9.62 -12.71
C ASP A 61 -10.71 -9.15 -13.97
N THR A 62 -11.83 -8.42 -13.82
CA THR A 62 -12.53 -7.80 -14.96
C THR A 62 -11.87 -6.50 -15.41
N LYS A 63 -10.99 -5.89 -14.61
CA LYS A 63 -10.35 -4.60 -14.91
C LYS A 63 -9.03 -4.74 -15.67
N ILE A 64 -8.98 -5.61 -16.67
CA ILE A 64 -7.75 -5.97 -17.40
C ILE A 64 -7.75 -5.58 -18.89
N GLY A 65 -8.69 -4.75 -19.32
CA GLY A 65 -8.84 -4.35 -20.73
C GLY A 65 -7.52 -3.85 -21.35
N GLN A 66 -7.19 -4.36 -22.54
CA GLN A 66 -5.97 -4.04 -23.31
C GLN A 66 -4.64 -4.40 -22.60
N LEU A 67 -4.67 -5.26 -21.58
CA LEU A 67 -3.48 -5.89 -21.01
C LEU A 67 -3.27 -7.25 -21.67
N MET A 68 -2.02 -7.54 -22.05
CA MET A 68 -1.65 -8.83 -22.64
C MET A 68 -1.58 -9.93 -21.57
N LYS A 69 -1.38 -11.19 -21.97
CA LYS A 69 -1.27 -12.32 -21.01
C LYS A 69 -0.14 -12.12 -20.00
N SER A 70 1.04 -11.69 -20.45
CA SER A 70 2.22 -11.46 -19.61
C SER A 70 2.23 -10.13 -18.86
N ASP A 71 1.31 -9.21 -19.20
CA ASP A 71 1.22 -7.92 -18.53
C ASP A 71 0.82 -8.10 -17.06
N ALA A 72 1.46 -7.42 -16.13
CA ALA A 72 0.92 -7.26 -14.77
C ALA A 72 -0.53 -6.74 -14.84
N LYS A 73 -1.43 -7.25 -14.00
CA LYS A 73 -2.85 -6.89 -13.90
C LYS A 73 -3.13 -6.06 -12.65
N PHE A 74 -2.35 -6.30 -11.61
CA PHE A 74 -2.39 -5.60 -10.34
C PHE A 74 -1.00 -5.51 -9.71
N TYR A 75 -0.90 -4.80 -8.60
CA TYR A 75 0.29 -4.71 -7.77
C TYR A 75 -0.12 -4.89 -6.31
N ALA A 76 0.66 -5.68 -5.58
CA ALA A 76 0.57 -5.76 -4.13
C ALA A 76 1.36 -4.62 -3.51
N ILE A 77 0.87 -4.10 -2.38
CA ILE A 77 1.57 -3.10 -1.57
C ILE A 77 1.37 -3.48 -0.11
N HIS A 78 2.42 -3.42 0.69
CA HIS A 78 2.34 -3.57 2.13
C HIS A 78 2.52 -2.21 2.79
N VAL A 79 1.65 -1.89 3.74
CA VAL A 79 1.75 -0.70 4.58
C VAL A 79 1.80 -1.17 6.03
N SER A 80 2.94 -0.98 6.67
CA SER A 80 3.23 -1.44 8.02
C SER A 80 3.67 -0.25 8.88
N PRO A 81 2.76 0.33 9.67
CA PRO A 81 3.15 1.31 10.68
C PRO A 81 4.09 0.68 11.71
N SER A 82 5.03 1.45 12.24
CA SER A 82 5.84 1.05 13.39
C SER A 82 5.01 1.01 14.68
N ALA A 83 5.52 0.37 15.72
CA ALA A 83 4.85 0.35 17.03
C ALA A 83 4.53 1.77 17.55
N LYS A 84 5.44 2.74 17.38
CA LYS A 84 5.21 4.14 17.76
C LYS A 84 4.10 4.79 16.95
N GLU A 85 4.05 4.50 15.65
CA GLU A 85 3.01 5.01 14.76
C GLU A 85 1.65 4.41 15.11
N LEU A 86 1.59 3.12 15.47
CA LEU A 86 0.37 2.47 15.94
C LEU A 86 -0.14 3.10 17.23
N THR A 87 0.74 3.46 18.18
CA THR A 87 0.34 4.19 19.39
C THR A 87 -0.33 5.52 19.07
N MET A 88 0.12 6.22 18.02
CA MET A 88 -0.52 7.46 17.55
C MET A 88 -1.86 7.22 16.84
N MET A 89 -2.07 6.02 16.32
CA MET A 89 -3.28 5.62 15.60
C MET A 89 -4.41 5.16 16.54
N GLY A 90 -4.14 4.92 17.82
CA GLY A 90 -5.16 4.56 18.80
C GLY A 90 -4.64 3.63 19.90
N ASN A 91 -5.46 3.43 20.92
CA ASN A 91 -5.14 2.59 22.08
C ASN A 91 -5.69 1.16 21.92
N THR A 92 -6.69 0.97 21.07
CA THR A 92 -7.31 -0.35 20.81
C THR A 92 -7.03 -0.83 19.39
N GLU A 93 -7.10 -2.16 19.17
CA GLU A 93 -7.00 -2.75 17.83
C GLU A 93 -8.04 -2.15 16.86
N LYS A 94 -9.25 -1.81 17.35
CA LYS A 94 -10.28 -1.22 16.49
C LYS A 94 -9.95 0.22 16.10
N GLU A 95 -9.55 1.06 17.05
CA GLU A 95 -9.14 2.44 16.79
C GLU A 95 -7.96 2.48 15.81
N GLN A 96 -6.95 1.63 16.03
CA GLN A 96 -5.79 1.53 15.15
C GLN A 96 -6.18 1.06 13.74
N SER A 97 -7.08 0.08 13.62
CA SER A 97 -7.59 -0.36 12.32
C SER A 97 -8.30 0.77 11.56
N ASP A 98 -9.19 1.49 12.24
CA ASP A 98 -9.92 2.61 11.64
C ASP A 98 -8.97 3.75 11.25
N ALA A 99 -7.96 4.03 12.07
CA ALA A 99 -6.91 4.99 11.76
C ALA A 99 -6.03 4.56 10.58
N ILE A 100 -5.70 3.27 10.42
CA ILE A 100 -5.00 2.77 9.22
C ILE A 100 -5.88 2.97 7.99
N LYS A 101 -7.16 2.59 8.02
CA LYS A 101 -8.08 2.83 6.89
C LYS A 101 -8.14 4.32 6.54
N ARG A 102 -8.24 5.19 7.55
CA ARG A 102 -8.21 6.65 7.38
C ARG A 102 -6.93 7.12 6.71
N TYR A 103 -5.77 6.68 7.19
CA TYR A 103 -4.48 6.99 6.60
C TYR A 103 -4.39 6.53 5.13
N ILE A 104 -4.85 5.32 4.83
CA ILE A 104 -4.87 4.81 3.45
C ILE A 104 -5.73 5.70 2.54
N ARG A 105 -6.92 6.09 3.01
CA ARG A 105 -7.90 6.90 2.25
C ARG A 105 -7.47 8.35 2.07
N GLU A 106 -6.99 8.99 3.13
CA GLU A 106 -6.71 10.44 3.17
C GLU A 106 -5.28 10.78 2.75
N VAL A 107 -4.33 9.86 2.89
CA VAL A 107 -2.91 10.12 2.64
C VAL A 107 -2.36 9.23 1.55
N PHE A 108 -2.35 7.91 1.78
CA PHE A 108 -1.58 7.00 0.92
C PHE A 108 -2.12 6.94 -0.51
N ILE A 109 -3.42 6.68 -0.71
CA ILE A 109 -4.01 6.56 -2.04
C ILE A 109 -4.00 7.90 -2.81
N PRO A 110 -4.29 9.07 -2.20
CA PRO A 110 -4.07 10.36 -2.84
C PRO A 110 -2.62 10.61 -3.28
N ALA A 111 -1.64 10.30 -2.43
CA ALA A 111 -0.22 10.42 -2.79
C ALA A 111 0.16 9.47 -3.92
N TYR A 112 -0.29 8.21 -3.85
CA TYR A 112 -0.11 7.21 -4.89
C TYR A 112 -0.66 7.65 -6.25
N ALA A 113 -1.87 8.22 -6.27
CA ALA A 113 -2.49 8.72 -7.49
C ALA A 113 -1.72 9.88 -8.12
N LYS A 114 -1.36 10.89 -7.31
CA LYS A 114 -0.64 12.09 -7.77
C LYS A 114 0.75 11.75 -8.31
N ASN A 115 1.42 10.77 -7.71
CA ASN A 115 2.77 10.35 -8.09
C ASN A 115 2.89 9.84 -9.54
N PHE A 116 1.77 9.49 -10.19
CA PHE A 116 1.80 9.11 -11.60
C PHE A 116 2.02 10.28 -12.58
N ASN A 117 1.80 11.53 -12.13
CA ASN A 117 1.82 12.73 -12.97
C ASN A 117 0.88 12.63 -14.20
N LYS A 118 -0.31 12.03 -14.01
CA LYS A 118 -1.33 11.80 -15.06
C LYS A 118 -2.68 12.48 -14.77
N GLY A 119 -2.68 13.51 -13.89
CA GLY A 119 -3.90 14.19 -13.44
C GLY A 119 -4.88 13.24 -12.76
N LEU A 120 -4.37 12.29 -11.97
CA LEU A 120 -5.16 11.31 -11.23
C LEU A 120 -5.42 11.80 -9.81
N ASN A 121 -6.57 11.43 -9.26
CA ASN A 121 -6.92 11.57 -7.85
C ASN A 121 -7.25 10.20 -7.25
N ALA A 122 -7.57 10.17 -5.95
CA ALA A 122 -7.84 8.92 -5.22
C ALA A 122 -8.99 8.10 -5.82
N ASN A 123 -10.04 8.75 -6.34
CA ASN A 123 -11.18 8.06 -6.96
C ASN A 123 -10.82 7.37 -8.28
N ASP A 124 -9.70 7.74 -8.91
CA ASP A 124 -9.25 7.07 -10.12
C ASP A 124 -8.53 5.75 -9.82
N ILE A 125 -8.14 5.51 -8.58
CA ILE A 125 -7.39 4.31 -8.19
C ILE A 125 -8.39 3.20 -7.81
N LEU A 126 -8.36 2.09 -8.54
CA LEU A 126 -9.05 0.88 -8.13
C LEU A 126 -8.13 0.10 -7.18
N PHE A 127 -8.47 0.08 -5.90
CA PHE A 127 -7.76 -0.70 -4.91
C PHE A 127 -8.72 -1.37 -3.92
N TYR A 128 -8.22 -2.42 -3.30
CA TYR A 128 -8.80 -3.00 -2.10
C TYR A 128 -7.70 -3.20 -1.07
N GLY A 129 -8.01 -2.95 0.19
CA GLY A 129 -7.13 -3.19 1.32
C GLY A 129 -7.71 -4.22 2.27
N LYS A 130 -6.83 -4.88 3.03
CA LYS A 130 -7.20 -5.71 4.18
C LYS A 130 -6.17 -5.53 5.27
N ILE A 131 -6.65 -5.40 6.51
CA ILE A 131 -5.81 -5.17 7.69
C ILE A 131 -5.65 -6.49 8.42
N HIS A 132 -4.39 -6.81 8.72
CA HIS A 132 -4.02 -7.97 9.52
C HIS A 132 -3.40 -7.55 10.83
N PHE A 133 -3.64 -8.39 11.82
CA PHE A 133 -3.19 -8.20 13.19
C PHE A 133 -2.19 -9.31 13.48
N SER A 134 -0.91 -9.04 13.22
CA SER A 134 0.10 -10.05 13.47
C SER A 134 0.38 -10.20 14.97
N ARG A 135 0.65 -11.44 15.39
CA ARG A 135 1.17 -11.77 16.72
C ARG A 135 2.59 -12.29 16.52
N GLU A 136 3.61 -11.52 16.86
CA GLU A 136 4.92 -12.12 17.13
C GLU A 136 5.10 -12.42 18.62
N ARG A 137 5.84 -13.49 18.89
CA ARG A 137 6.07 -14.19 20.16
C ARG A 137 6.61 -13.35 21.33
N SER A 138 6.94 -12.08 21.12
CA SER A 138 7.41 -11.19 22.19
C SER A 138 6.27 -10.27 22.61
N GLU A 139 5.92 -10.32 23.88
CA GLU A 139 4.69 -9.79 24.51
C GLU A 139 4.49 -8.25 24.43
N LYS A 140 5.15 -7.53 23.52
CA LYS A 140 5.26 -6.06 23.60
C LYS A 140 4.77 -5.25 22.39
N ALA A 141 4.37 -5.87 21.27
CA ALA A 141 3.73 -5.11 20.19
C ALA A 141 2.84 -5.99 19.29
N SER A 142 1.56 -5.63 19.16
CA SER A 142 0.75 -6.02 18.01
C SER A 142 1.29 -5.28 16.78
N PHE A 143 1.77 -5.99 15.76
CA PHE A 143 2.16 -5.37 14.49
C PHE A 143 0.97 -5.45 13.53
N MET A 144 0.10 -4.45 13.61
CA MET A 144 -0.96 -4.29 12.64
C MET A 144 -0.37 -3.80 11.32
N HIS A 145 -0.78 -4.39 10.21
CA HIS A 145 -0.35 -3.97 8.88
C HIS A 145 -1.49 -4.13 7.88
N CYS A 146 -1.35 -3.48 6.74
CA CYS A 146 -2.33 -3.52 5.68
C CYS A 146 -1.72 -4.05 4.38
N HIS A 147 -2.31 -5.10 3.83
CA HIS A 147 -2.11 -5.48 2.44
C HIS A 147 -3.05 -4.65 1.57
N LEU A 148 -2.52 -4.12 0.48
CA LEU A 148 -3.30 -3.51 -0.60
C LEU A 148 -3.08 -4.30 -1.88
N ILE A 149 -4.16 -4.45 -2.65
CA ILE A 149 -4.12 -4.84 -4.05
C ILE A 149 -4.61 -3.66 -4.89
N VAL A 150 -3.79 -3.20 -5.83
CA VAL A 150 -4.09 -2.05 -6.69
C VAL A 150 -4.08 -2.46 -8.15
N SER A 151 -5.13 -2.12 -8.89
CA SER A 151 -5.22 -2.46 -10.31
C SER A 151 -4.17 -1.70 -11.12
N ARG A 152 -3.62 -2.35 -12.16
CA ARG A 152 -2.79 -1.66 -13.16
C ARG A 152 -3.61 -0.67 -13.99
N LYS A 153 -4.92 -0.75 -13.98
CA LYS A 153 -5.79 0.18 -14.70
C LYS A 153 -6.47 1.11 -13.69
N ASP A 154 -6.65 2.35 -14.10
CA ASP A 154 -7.51 3.28 -13.35
C ASP A 154 -8.97 2.79 -13.37
N GLN A 155 -9.81 3.37 -12.51
CA GLN A 155 -11.23 3.03 -12.43
C GLN A 155 -11.96 3.22 -13.77
N SER A 156 -11.52 4.14 -14.63
CA SER A 156 -12.11 4.29 -15.97
C SER A 156 -11.68 3.19 -16.95
N GLY A 157 -10.56 2.49 -16.68
CA GLY A 157 -10.00 1.49 -17.59
C GLY A 157 -9.24 2.10 -18.77
N LYS A 158 -8.93 3.40 -18.74
CA LYS A 158 -8.22 4.11 -19.80
C LYS A 158 -6.72 4.16 -19.55
N LYS A 159 -6.29 4.55 -18.34
CA LYS A 159 -4.88 4.76 -18.00
C LYS A 159 -4.24 3.48 -17.45
N LYS A 160 -2.99 3.20 -17.85
CA LYS A 160 -2.13 2.17 -17.25
C LYS A 160 -1.26 2.80 -16.16
N LEU A 161 -1.29 2.24 -14.96
CA LEU A 161 -0.65 2.69 -13.73
C LEU A 161 0.33 1.60 -13.28
N SER A 162 1.63 1.84 -13.41
CA SER A 162 2.66 0.90 -12.97
C SER A 162 3.57 1.59 -11.96
N PRO A 163 3.54 1.20 -10.67
CA PRO A 163 4.41 1.78 -9.64
C PRO A 163 5.86 1.26 -9.72
N VAL A 164 6.12 0.31 -10.61
CA VAL A 164 7.44 -0.33 -10.82
C VAL A 164 8.10 0.10 -12.14
N THR A 165 7.65 1.22 -12.71
CA THR A 165 8.26 1.77 -13.92
C THR A 165 9.60 2.45 -13.64
N ASN A 166 10.51 2.46 -14.62
CA ASN A 166 11.75 3.24 -14.57
C ASN A 166 11.53 4.71 -14.95
N HIS A 167 10.37 5.07 -15.51
CA HIS A 167 10.02 6.44 -15.83
C HIS A 167 9.60 7.18 -14.55
N ARG A 168 10.09 8.40 -14.32
CA ARG A 168 9.72 9.21 -13.14
C ARG A 168 8.96 10.48 -13.52
N ASN A 169 9.65 11.43 -14.15
CA ASN A 169 9.08 12.69 -14.64
C ASN A 169 9.34 12.84 -16.14
N THR A 170 9.00 11.82 -16.92
CA THR A 170 9.24 11.85 -18.37
C THR A 170 8.24 12.82 -19.02
N THR A 171 8.74 13.89 -19.64
CA THR A 171 7.90 14.91 -20.31
C THR A 171 7.87 14.77 -21.83
N LYS A 172 8.79 13.99 -22.41
CA LYS A 172 8.97 13.81 -23.86
C LYS A 172 8.79 12.35 -24.28
N GLY A 173 8.34 12.13 -25.51
CA GLY A 173 8.11 10.80 -26.08
C GLY A 173 6.70 10.25 -25.81
N ALA A 174 6.49 8.99 -26.20
CA ALA A 174 5.18 8.33 -26.11
C ALA A 174 4.72 8.07 -24.66
N ILE A 175 5.65 7.97 -23.72
CA ILE A 175 5.37 7.77 -22.30
C ILE A 175 5.59 9.08 -21.56
N LYS A 176 4.49 9.73 -21.15
CA LYS A 176 4.51 10.92 -20.30
C LYS A 176 4.17 10.57 -18.85
N GLY A 177 4.84 11.22 -17.91
CA GLY A 177 4.77 10.97 -16.47
C GLY A 177 5.75 9.88 -16.01
N GLY A 178 5.36 9.15 -14.96
CA GLY A 178 6.17 8.10 -14.36
C GLY A 178 5.71 7.78 -12.95
N PHE A 179 6.58 7.22 -12.12
CA PHE A 179 6.30 6.98 -10.70
C PHE A 179 7.62 6.98 -9.94
N ASP A 180 7.75 7.80 -8.90
CA ASP A 180 8.92 7.81 -8.03
C ASP A 180 8.57 7.27 -6.64
N ARG A 181 9.05 6.06 -6.32
CA ARG A 181 8.80 5.43 -5.01
C ARG A 181 9.36 6.24 -3.85
N LYS A 182 10.51 6.92 -4.02
CA LYS A 182 11.08 7.77 -2.96
C LYS A 182 10.13 8.92 -2.63
N THR A 183 9.62 9.58 -3.67
CA THR A 183 8.63 10.65 -3.51
C THR A 183 7.35 10.15 -2.84
N LEU A 184 6.85 8.97 -3.21
CA LEU A 184 5.70 8.38 -2.52
C LEU A 184 5.98 8.18 -1.04
N PHE A 185 7.11 7.59 -0.68
CA PHE A 185 7.44 7.27 0.70
C PHE A 185 7.58 8.54 1.55
N GLN A 186 8.26 9.57 1.05
CA GLN A 186 8.35 10.87 1.72
C GLN A 186 6.97 11.54 1.90
N GLN A 187 6.12 11.52 0.88
CA GLN A 187 4.78 12.10 0.95
C GLN A 187 3.87 11.34 1.91
N ALA A 188 3.95 10.01 1.89
CA ALA A 188 3.19 9.14 2.76
C ALA A 188 3.62 9.32 4.23
N GLU A 189 4.93 9.41 4.49
CA GLU A 189 5.49 9.72 5.80
C GLU A 189 5.06 11.09 6.32
N SER A 190 5.30 12.17 5.54
CA SER A 190 4.91 13.52 5.95
C SER A 190 3.38 13.65 6.12
N GLY A 191 2.61 12.95 5.30
CA GLY A 191 1.16 12.92 5.41
C GLY A 191 0.68 12.21 6.68
N PHE A 192 1.32 11.12 7.08
CA PHE A 192 1.08 10.48 8.38
C PHE A 192 1.35 11.47 9.52
N ASP A 193 2.52 12.12 9.49
CA ASP A 193 2.94 13.05 10.55
C ASP A 193 1.95 14.19 10.73
N LYS A 194 1.43 14.73 9.62
CA LYS A 194 0.39 15.77 9.64
C LYS A 194 -0.97 15.25 10.10
N LEU A 195 -1.37 14.06 9.65
CA LEU A 195 -2.69 13.49 9.95
C LEU A 195 -2.85 13.15 11.43
N PHE A 196 -1.78 12.65 12.06
CA PHE A 196 -1.79 12.19 13.47
C PHE A 196 -1.00 13.07 14.42
N GLY A 197 -0.41 14.18 13.94
CA GLY A 197 0.43 15.05 14.76
C GLY A 197 1.70 14.37 15.29
N TYR A 198 2.27 13.43 14.53
CA TYR A 198 3.45 12.67 14.95
C TYR A 198 4.72 13.50 14.73
N GLY A 199 5.36 13.91 15.83
CA GLY A 199 6.65 14.60 15.83
C GLY A 199 7.81 13.64 15.56
N ARG A 200 7.95 13.19 14.31
CA ARG A 200 8.95 12.21 13.89
C ARG A 200 10.38 12.68 14.18
N ASP A 201 11.18 11.82 14.81
CA ASP A 201 12.63 12.06 14.96
C ASP A 201 13.31 11.95 13.59
N ILE A 202 14.29 12.81 13.31
CA ILE A 202 14.98 12.83 12.02
C ILE A 202 15.56 11.46 11.64
N ARG A 203 16.00 10.67 12.63
CA ARG A 203 16.55 9.32 12.43
C ARG A 203 15.50 8.28 12.03
N GLU A 204 14.23 8.60 12.23
CA GLU A 204 13.09 7.76 11.83
C GLU A 204 12.58 8.13 10.43
N THR A 205 13.05 9.22 9.84
CA THR A 205 12.62 9.65 8.51
C THR A 205 13.09 8.67 7.44
N PHE A 206 12.29 8.57 6.39
CA PHE A 206 12.64 7.79 5.20
C PHE A 206 13.98 8.25 4.62
N ASP A 207 14.22 9.56 4.56
CA ASP A 207 15.44 10.11 3.96
C ASP A 207 16.70 9.75 4.74
N TYR A 208 16.65 9.86 6.07
CA TYR A 208 17.75 9.43 6.92
C TYR A 208 17.99 7.92 6.77
N CYS A 209 16.95 7.10 6.95
CA CYS A 209 17.05 5.64 6.87
C CYS A 209 17.59 5.18 5.50
N ASN A 210 17.06 5.75 4.41
CA ASN A 210 17.47 5.41 3.06
C ASN A 210 18.91 5.87 2.78
N THR A 211 19.34 7.04 3.27
CA THR A 211 20.72 7.53 3.11
C THR A 211 21.70 6.67 3.90
N MET A 212 21.39 6.34 5.15
CA MET A 212 22.26 5.49 5.97
C MET A 212 22.43 4.08 5.38
N LYS A 213 21.38 3.54 4.74
CA LYS A 213 21.42 2.22 4.09
C LYS A 213 22.12 2.26 2.73
N ASN A 214 21.75 3.20 1.86
CA ASN A 214 22.09 3.15 0.42
C ASN A 214 22.99 4.30 -0.05
N GLY A 215 23.22 5.33 0.76
CA GLY A 215 24.01 6.50 0.41
C GLY A 215 25.52 6.24 0.43
N SER A 216 26.27 7.12 -0.22
CA SER A 216 27.72 7.19 -0.17
C SER A 216 28.21 7.68 1.20
N ILE A 217 29.50 7.46 1.53
CA ILE A 217 30.09 7.93 2.79
C ILE A 217 29.88 9.45 3.00
N PRO A 218 30.13 10.33 2.00
CA PRO A 218 29.89 11.76 2.17
C PRO A 218 28.43 12.12 2.43
N GLU A 219 27.47 11.41 1.83
CA GLU A 219 26.04 11.64 2.08
C GLU A 219 25.66 11.22 3.51
N LYS A 220 26.18 10.09 4.00
CA LYS A 220 25.95 9.64 5.39
C LYS A 220 26.50 10.61 6.43
N LEU A 221 27.65 11.25 6.15
CA LEU A 221 28.26 12.23 7.05
C LEU A 221 27.52 13.58 7.11
N ARG A 222 26.58 13.84 6.18
CA ARG A 222 25.78 15.08 6.13
C ARG A 222 24.40 14.95 6.76
N MET A 223 23.99 13.73 7.13
CA MET A 223 22.74 13.45 7.84
C MET A 223 22.90 13.74 9.32
#